data_AF-A0A624UE41-F1
#
_entry.id   AF-A0A624UE41-F1
#
_cell.length_a   1.000
_cell.length_b   1.000
_cell.length_c   1.000
_cell.angle_alpha   90.00
_cell.angle_beta   90.00
_cell.angle_gamma   90.00
#
_symmetry.space_group_name_H-M   'P 1'
#
loop_
_entity.id
_entity.type
_entity.pdbx_description
1 polymer ?
#
loop_
_entity_poly.entity_id
_entity_poly.type
_entity_poly.pdbx_seq_one_letter_code
_entity_poly.pdbx_strand_id
1 'polypeptide(L)'
;MARFESIKQLLALSSENIVYADDIVHVHLPMVQTAYDFASICAEQNLISQTFSFVFKGQSRDRVFSLWDELPSSITNGNITTFEVSLNLKSLRMSGIHIYYDENELIEICPLSPERFLIIKLGINNGDCTICPDEYSKNEIAR
;
A
#
# COMPACT_ATOMS: atom_id res chain seq x y z
N MET A 1 -9.72 -13.01 3.27
CA MET A 1 -9.74 -13.02 1.78
C MET A 1 -9.76 -11.60 1.23
N ALA A 2 -10.72 -10.74 1.60
CA ALA A 2 -10.80 -9.36 1.11
C ALA A 2 -9.56 -8.48 1.38
N ARG A 3 -8.89 -8.62 2.53
CA ARG A 3 -7.80 -7.70 2.92
C ARG A 3 -6.58 -7.73 1.99
N PHE A 4 -6.15 -8.91 1.53
CA PHE A 4 -5.03 -9.03 0.59
C PHE A 4 -5.38 -8.41 -0.77
N GLU A 5 -6.59 -8.67 -1.26
CA GLU A 5 -7.10 -8.06 -2.49
C GLU A 5 -7.22 -6.54 -2.36
N SER A 6 -7.67 -6.02 -1.21
CA SER A 6 -7.71 -4.58 -0.95
C SER A 6 -6.32 -3.95 -1.04
N ILE A 7 -5.31 -4.58 -0.44
CA ILE A 7 -3.92 -4.10 -0.50
C ILE A 7 -3.40 -4.16 -1.95
N LYS A 8 -3.62 -5.26 -2.67
CA LYS A 8 -3.19 -5.40 -4.07
C LYS A 8 -3.85 -4.34 -4.95
N GLN A 9 -5.16 -4.13 -4.80
CA GLN A 9 -5.90 -3.10 -5.52
C GLN A 9 -5.39 -1.70 -5.17
N LEU A 10 -5.08 -1.43 -3.89
CA LEU A 10 -4.53 -0.14 -3.46
C LEU A 10 -3.17 0.13 -4.13
N LEU A 11 -2.29 -0.86 -4.13
CA LEU A 11 -0.96 -0.75 -4.76
C LEU A 11 -1.07 -0.59 -6.28
N ALA A 12 -2.05 -1.24 -6.93
CA ALA A 12 -2.31 -1.09 -8.36
C ALA A 12 -2.85 0.29 -8.74
N LEU A 13 -3.42 1.05 -7.80
CA LEU A 13 -3.85 2.44 -8.01
C LEU A 13 -2.70 3.45 -7.91
N SER A 14 -1.48 3.01 -7.58
CA SER A 14 -0.32 3.89 -7.45
C SER A 14 -0.05 4.62 -8.77
N SER A 15 -0.01 5.95 -8.72
CA SER A 15 0.32 6.80 -9.87
C SER A 15 1.81 6.99 -10.07
N GLU A 16 2.61 6.65 -9.06
CA GLU A 16 4.06 6.80 -9.06
C GLU A 16 4.75 5.53 -8.55
N ASN A 17 6.09 5.53 -8.57
CA ASN A 17 6.86 4.45 -8.01
C ASN A 17 6.62 4.33 -6.51
N ILE A 18 6.40 3.10 -6.05
CA ILE A 18 6.24 2.77 -4.64
C ILE A 18 7.58 2.98 -3.93
N VAL A 19 7.59 3.76 -2.86
CA VAL A 19 8.78 4.01 -2.02
C VAL A 19 8.71 3.14 -0.78
N TYR A 20 9.81 2.50 -0.41
CA TYR A 20 9.91 1.67 0.79
C TYR A 20 11.11 2.09 1.64
N ALA A 21 10.85 2.37 2.91
CA ALA A 21 11.87 2.67 3.91
C ALA A 21 11.35 2.28 5.30
N ASP A 22 12.22 1.70 6.14
CA ASP A 22 11.94 1.42 7.55
C ASP A 22 10.61 0.67 7.82
N ASP A 23 10.36 -0.43 7.10
CA ASP A 23 9.11 -1.22 7.16
C ASP A 23 7.84 -0.46 6.70
N ILE A 24 7.98 0.72 6.12
CA ILE A 24 6.87 1.55 5.65
C ILE A 24 6.92 1.65 4.12
N VAL A 25 5.80 1.32 3.50
CA VAL A 25 5.56 1.50 2.08
C VAL A 25 4.71 2.72 1.86
N HIS A 26 5.24 3.68 1.10
CA HIS A 26 4.59 4.92 0.72
C HIS A 26 4.02 4.76 -0.70
N VAL A 27 2.70 4.94 -0.81
CA VAL A 27 1.94 4.76 -2.04
C VAL A 27 1.34 6.10 -2.43
N HIS A 28 1.67 6.58 -3.62
CA HIS A 28 1.14 7.83 -4.16
C HIS A 28 -0.08 7.52 -5.01
N LEU A 29 -1.23 8.02 -4.60
CA LEU A 29 -2.53 7.80 -5.24
C LEU A 29 -3.00 9.09 -5.91
N PRO A 30 -3.73 9.00 -7.04
CA PRO A 30 -4.32 10.17 -7.67
C PRO A 30 -5.39 10.79 -6.78
N MET A 31 -5.40 12.13 -6.67
CA MET A 31 -6.38 12.89 -5.87
C MET A 31 -7.74 12.97 -6.60
N VAL A 32 -8.41 11.82 -6.72
CA VAL A 32 -9.74 11.67 -7.30
C VAL A 32 -10.63 10.90 -6.33
N GLN A 33 -11.93 11.19 -6.34
CA GLN A 33 -12.88 10.65 -5.36
C GLN A 33 -12.82 9.12 -5.26
N THR A 34 -12.77 8.41 -6.38
CA THR A 34 -12.75 6.94 -6.39
C THR A 34 -11.52 6.34 -5.69
N ALA A 35 -10.33 6.91 -5.90
CA ALA A 35 -9.10 6.44 -5.26
C ALA A 35 -9.07 6.85 -3.77
N TYR A 36 -9.54 8.06 -3.47
CA TYR A 36 -9.63 8.56 -2.09
C TYR A 36 -10.60 7.75 -1.23
N ASP A 37 -11.81 7.49 -1.74
CA ASP A 37 -12.82 6.70 -1.02
C ASP A 37 -12.32 5.28 -0.77
N PHE A 38 -11.64 4.68 -1.75
CA PHE A 38 -11.04 3.35 -1.58
C PHE A 38 -9.90 3.34 -0.55
N ALA A 39 -9.04 4.37 -0.55
CA ALA A 39 -8.01 4.53 0.47
C ALA A 39 -8.63 4.71 1.87
N SER A 40 -9.70 5.51 2.00
CA SER A 40 -10.44 5.67 3.26
C SER A 40 -10.99 4.34 3.78
N ILE A 41 -11.57 3.51 2.92
CA ILE A 41 -12.02 2.15 3.29
C ILE A 41 -10.85 1.29 3.76
N CYS A 42 -9.70 1.36 3.10
CA CYS A 42 -8.50 0.65 3.52
C CYS A 42 -8.00 1.13 4.89
N ALA A 43 -8.09 2.43 5.17
CA ALA A 43 -7.74 3.01 6.46
C ALA A 43 -8.70 2.52 7.55
N GLU A 44 -10.01 2.54 7.34
CA GLU A 44 -11.02 2.00 8.27
C GLU A 44 -10.78 0.51 8.61
N GLN A 45 -10.30 -0.26 7.63
CA GLN A 45 -9.93 -1.66 7.81
C GLN A 45 -8.57 -1.87 8.50
N ASN A 46 -7.88 -0.80 8.90
CA ASN A 46 -6.53 -0.77 9.46
C ASN A 46 -5.47 -1.39 8.54
N LEU A 47 -5.65 -1.26 7.22
CA LEU A 47 -4.66 -1.73 6.23
C LEU A 47 -3.59 -0.68 5.93
N ILE A 48 -3.93 0.60 6.10
CA ILE A 48 -3.05 1.76 5.93
C ILE A 48 -3.20 2.72 7.12
N SER A 49 -2.36 3.76 7.19
CA SER A 49 -2.54 4.83 8.18
C SER A 49 -3.90 5.53 8.05
N GLN A 50 -4.46 5.97 9.19
CA GLN A 50 -5.66 6.83 9.23
C GLN A 50 -5.40 8.23 8.66
N THR A 51 -4.14 8.58 8.41
CA THR A 51 -3.72 9.84 7.82
C THR A 51 -3.18 9.64 6.41
N PHE A 52 -3.40 10.64 5.58
CA PHE A 52 -2.77 10.79 4.27
C PHE A 52 -2.00 12.11 4.21
N SER A 53 -1.00 12.16 3.34
CA SER A 53 -0.16 13.34 3.14
C SER A 53 -0.31 13.89 1.73
N PHE A 54 -0.15 15.18 1.55
CA PHE A 54 -0.18 15.80 0.22
C PHE A 54 0.70 17.05 0.18
N VAL A 55 1.19 17.40 -1.01
CA VAL A 55 1.97 18.62 -1.21
C VAL A 55 1.04 19.77 -1.58
N PHE A 56 1.05 20.82 -0.78
CA PHE A 56 0.34 22.07 -1.08
C PHE A 56 1.29 23.25 -0.96
N LYS A 57 1.46 24.01 -2.05
CA LYS A 57 2.38 25.16 -2.13
C LYS A 57 3.82 24.80 -1.70
N GLY A 58 4.29 23.62 -2.11
CA GLY A 58 5.65 23.15 -1.82
C GLY A 58 5.88 22.65 -0.39
N GLN A 59 4.81 22.53 0.42
CA GLN A 59 4.89 21.98 1.77
C GLN A 59 4.06 20.69 1.86
N SER A 60 4.64 19.65 2.47
CA SER A 60 3.87 18.46 2.84
C SER A 60 2.90 18.81 3.97
N ARG A 61 1.68 18.29 3.88
CA ARG A 61 0.59 18.46 4.84
C ARG A 61 -0.05 17.11 5.09
N ASP A 62 -0.25 16.79 6.36
CA ASP A 62 -0.91 15.57 6.78
C ASP A 62 -2.35 15.85 7.20
N ARG A 63 -3.25 14.92 6.90
CA ARG A 63 -4.65 15.01 7.31
C ARG A 63 -5.22 13.64 7.58
N VAL A 64 -6.18 13.58 8.50
CA VAL A 64 -6.98 12.38 8.74
C VAL A 64 -8.01 12.22 7.62
N PHE A 65 -8.29 10.98 7.21
CA PHE A 65 -9.39 10.70 6.30
C PHE A 65 -10.72 11.23 6.85
N SER A 66 -11.46 11.91 5.98
CA SER A 66 -12.85 12.35 6.18
C SER A 66 -13.64 12.03 4.91
N LEU A 67 -14.95 12.27 4.90
CA LEU A 67 -15.73 12.13 3.67
C LEU A 67 -15.19 13.06 2.58
N TRP A 68 -15.27 12.65 1.32
CA TRP A 68 -14.78 13.44 0.18
C TRP A 68 -15.41 14.83 0.13
N ASP A 69 -16.73 14.92 0.37
CA ASP A 69 -17.47 16.18 0.36
C ASP A 69 -17.10 17.12 1.52
N GLU A 70 -16.42 16.62 2.55
CA GLU A 70 -15.90 17.40 3.69
C GLU A 70 -14.46 17.89 3.45
N LEU A 71 -13.83 17.50 2.34
CA LEU A 71 -12.53 18.02 1.96
C LEU A 71 -12.66 19.49 1.51
N PRO A 72 -11.76 20.39 1.97
CA PRO A 72 -11.69 21.74 1.46
C PRO A 72 -11.53 21.74 -0.06
N SER A 73 -12.24 22.64 -0.72
CA SER A 73 -12.17 22.81 -2.17
C SER A 73 -10.75 23.09 -2.67
N SER A 74 -9.88 23.67 -1.84
CA SER A 74 -8.46 23.84 -2.15
C SER A 74 -7.73 22.53 -2.44
N ILE A 75 -8.23 21.41 -1.91
CA ILE A 75 -7.70 20.06 -2.12
C ILE A 75 -8.36 19.41 -3.34
N THR A 76 -9.68 19.52 -3.47
CA THR A 76 -10.46 18.78 -4.49
C THR A 76 -10.57 19.51 -5.83
N ASN A 77 -10.25 20.80 -5.92
CA ASN A 77 -10.32 21.59 -7.17
C ASN A 77 -9.14 21.35 -8.14
N GLY A 78 -8.39 20.25 -8.00
CA GLY A 78 -7.32 19.86 -8.94
C GLY A 78 -5.96 20.55 -8.73
N ASN A 79 -5.82 21.42 -7.73
CA ASN A 79 -4.51 21.99 -7.35
C ASN A 79 -3.55 20.97 -6.72
N ILE A 80 -4.11 19.86 -6.23
CA ILE A 80 -3.40 18.73 -5.67
C ILE A 80 -3.73 17.55 -6.58
N THR A 81 -2.71 16.96 -7.19
CA THR A 81 -2.88 15.89 -8.17
C THR A 81 -2.72 14.51 -7.55
N THR A 82 -1.95 14.40 -6.47
CA THR A 82 -1.66 13.15 -5.78
C THR A 82 -1.68 13.34 -4.26
N PHE A 83 -1.94 12.24 -3.56
CA PHE A 83 -1.78 12.13 -2.11
C PHE A 83 -1.04 10.84 -1.77
N GLU A 84 -0.31 10.85 -0.67
CA GLU A 84 0.46 9.72 -0.17
C GLU A 84 -0.28 9.03 0.97
N VAL A 85 -0.27 7.70 0.95
CA VAL A 85 -0.67 6.86 2.08
C VAL A 85 0.47 5.94 2.48
N SER A 86 0.52 5.60 3.77
CA SER A 86 1.57 4.73 4.31
C SER A 86 1.00 3.38 4.75
N LEU A 87 1.65 2.30 4.32
CA LEU A 87 1.41 0.93 4.77
C LEU A 87 2.56 0.50 5.68
N ASN A 88 2.27 0.22 6.95
CA ASN A 88 3.27 -0.31 7.87
C ASN A 88 3.28 -1.84 7.80
N LEU A 89 4.27 -2.41 7.11
CA LEU A 89 4.35 -3.85 6.85
C LEU A 89 4.50 -4.63 8.14
N LYS A 90 5.28 -4.12 9.10
CA LYS A 90 5.46 -4.74 10.42
C LYS A 90 4.14 -4.85 11.19
N SER A 91 3.36 -3.78 11.23
CA SER A 91 2.04 -3.76 11.88
C SER A 91 1.06 -4.73 11.20
N LEU A 92 1.07 -4.78 9.88
CA LEU A 92 0.25 -5.73 9.11
C LEU A 92 0.64 -7.18 9.43
N ARG A 93 1.93 -7.49 9.48
CA ARG A 93 2.44 -8.81 9.88
C ARG A 93 2.02 -9.19 11.30
N MET A 94 2.08 -8.25 12.26
CA MET A 94 1.60 -8.48 13.63
C MET A 94 0.09 -8.75 13.68
N SER A 95 -0.69 -8.22 12.73
CA SER A 95 -2.12 -8.49 12.60
C SER A 95 -2.46 -9.77 11.83
N GLY A 96 -1.45 -10.57 11.45
CA GLY A 96 -1.62 -11.82 10.70
C GLY A 96 -1.72 -11.65 9.18
N ILE A 97 -1.44 -10.46 8.65
CA ILE A 97 -1.35 -10.20 7.21
C ILE A 97 0.12 -10.30 6.81
N HIS A 98 0.51 -11.46 6.31
CA HIS A 98 1.88 -11.69 5.87
C HIS A 98 2.18 -10.93 4.58
N ILE A 99 2.83 -9.78 4.72
CA ILE A 99 3.18 -8.89 3.62
C ILE A 99 4.66 -8.54 3.71
N TYR A 100 5.30 -8.55 2.55
CA TYR A 100 6.73 -8.30 2.39
C TYR A 100 6.94 -7.38 1.19
N TYR A 101 7.95 -6.53 1.28
CA TYR A 101 8.33 -5.62 0.22
C TYR A 101 8.89 -6.41 -0.98
N ASP A 102 9.85 -7.29 -0.73
CA ASP A 102 10.49 -8.13 -1.74
C ASP A 102 10.76 -9.55 -1.21
N GLU A 103 11.39 -10.37 -2.05
CA GLU A 103 11.72 -11.77 -1.78
C GLU A 103 12.79 -11.90 -0.69
N ASN A 104 13.72 -10.94 -0.60
CA ASN A 104 14.78 -10.94 0.39
C ASN A 104 14.20 -10.71 1.79
N GLU A 105 13.30 -9.73 1.94
CA GLU A 105 12.63 -9.44 3.21
C GLU A 105 11.82 -10.66 3.69
N LEU A 106 11.15 -11.37 2.78
CA LEU A 106 10.45 -12.62 3.10
C LEU A 106 11.42 -13.67 3.67
N ILE A 107 12.55 -13.90 3.00
CA ILE A 107 13.55 -14.91 3.41
C ILE A 107 14.16 -14.56 4.76
N GLU A 108 14.47 -13.28 5.00
CA GLU A 108 15.07 -12.80 6.25
C GLU A 108 14.10 -12.90 7.43
N ILE A 109 12.83 -12.51 7.25
CA ILE A 109 11.85 -12.43 8.33
C ILE A 109 11.14 -13.77 8.57
N CYS A 110 10.98 -14.61 7.54
CA CYS A 110 10.16 -15.82 7.61
C CYS A 110 10.87 -17.06 7.03
N PRO A 111 11.67 -17.78 7.84
CA PRO A 111 12.38 -18.97 7.38
C PRO A 111 11.43 -20.11 6.93
N LEU A 112 10.24 -20.19 7.55
CA LEU A 112 9.14 -21.04 7.13
C LEU A 112 8.08 -20.16 6.45
N SER A 113 7.80 -20.43 5.17
CA SER A 113 6.85 -19.60 4.40
C SER A 113 5.45 -19.73 5.00
N PRO A 114 4.75 -18.61 5.26
CA PRO A 114 3.36 -18.67 5.68
C PRO A 114 2.48 -19.27 4.59
N GLU A 115 1.32 -19.81 4.98
CA GLU A 115 0.37 -20.43 4.04
C GLU A 115 -0.10 -19.45 2.95
N ARG A 116 -0.14 -18.14 3.25
CA ARG A 116 -0.44 -17.08 2.28
C ARG A 116 0.36 -15.82 2.61
N PHE A 117 0.89 -15.15 1.60
CA PHE A 117 1.57 -13.86 1.73
C PHE A 117 1.38 -12.96 0.51
N LEU A 118 1.81 -11.70 0.61
CA LEU A 118 1.88 -10.76 -0.50
C LEU A 118 3.31 -10.23 -0.61
N ILE A 119 3.85 -10.20 -1.82
CA ILE A 119 5.10 -9.48 -2.14
C ILE A 119 4.73 -8.26 -2.97
N ILE A 120 5.13 -7.07 -2.49
CA ILE A 120 4.80 -5.80 -3.11
C ILE A 120 5.60 -5.58 -4.39
N LYS A 121 6.87 -5.97 -4.40
CA LYS A 121 7.79 -5.82 -5.53
C LYS A 121 8.50 -7.14 -5.79
N LEU A 122 7.96 -7.93 -6.71
CA LEU A 122 8.59 -9.16 -7.19
C LEU A 122 9.55 -8.85 -8.33
N GLY A 123 10.80 -9.32 -8.22
CA GLY A 123 11.80 -9.16 -9.28
C GLY A 123 11.41 -9.88 -10.58
N ILE A 124 10.75 -11.04 -10.46
CA ILE A 124 10.35 -11.90 -11.59
C ILE A 124 9.16 -11.32 -12.38
N ASN A 125 8.28 -10.56 -11.72
CA ASN A 125 7.08 -9.95 -12.34
C ASN A 125 7.28 -8.47 -12.70
N ASN A 126 8.49 -8.05 -13.09
CA ASN A 126 8.80 -6.65 -13.44
C ASN A 126 8.43 -5.61 -12.35
N GLY A 127 8.36 -6.01 -11.08
CA GLY A 127 7.99 -5.13 -9.97
C GLY A 127 6.50 -5.08 -9.62
N ASP A 128 5.65 -5.93 -10.19
CA ASP A 128 4.23 -5.98 -9.85
C ASP A 128 3.96 -6.61 -8.47
N CYS A 129 2.97 -6.05 -7.77
CA CYS A 129 2.47 -6.58 -6.50
C CYS A 129 1.70 -7.90 -6.71
N THR A 130 2.17 -8.98 -6.09
CA THR A 130 1.62 -10.33 -6.26
C THR A 130 1.20 -10.93 -4.92
N ILE A 131 0.01 -11.54 -4.87
CA ILE A 131 -0.46 -12.32 -3.72
C ILE A 131 -0.02 -13.77 -3.95
N CYS A 132 0.88 -14.28 -3.12
CA CYS A 132 1.40 -15.64 -3.22
C CYS A 132 0.71 -16.53 -2.18
N PRO A 133 -0.07 -17.51 -2.65
CA PRO A 133 0.33 -18.92 -2.42
C PRO A 133 -0.13 -19.92 -3.49
N ASP A 134 -0.96 -19.51 -4.45
CA ASP A 134 -1.52 -20.35 -5.53
C ASP A 134 -0.89 -20.06 -6.90
N GLU A 135 -0.16 -18.94 -7.04
CA GLU A 135 0.46 -18.50 -8.31
C GLU A 135 1.95 -18.87 -8.42
N TYR A 136 2.65 -19.16 -7.31
CA TYR A 136 4.08 -19.51 -7.29
C TYR A 136 4.44 -20.39 -6.09
N SER A 137 5.28 -21.41 -6.30
CA SER A 137 5.86 -22.24 -5.24
C SER A 137 7.17 -21.65 -4.70
N LYS A 138 7.49 -21.87 -3.42
CA LYS A 138 8.74 -21.42 -2.78
C LYS A 138 10.02 -21.80 -3.55
N ASN A 139 9.98 -22.92 -4.30
CA ASN A 139 11.09 -23.38 -5.12
C ASN A 139 11.35 -22.53 -6.37
N GLU A 140 10.38 -21.72 -6.79
CA GLU A 140 10.52 -20.78 -7.92
C GLU A 140 11.05 -19.42 -7.47
N ILE A 141 10.77 -19.03 -6.22
CA ILE A 141 11.25 -17.75 -5.65
C ILE A 141 12.72 -17.85 -5.18
N ALA A 142 13.19 -19.04 -4.80
CA ALA A 142 14.56 -19.26 -4.31
C ALA A 142 15.57 -19.69 -5.39
N ARG A 143 15.21 -19.60 -6.67
CA ARG A 143 16.05 -20.03 -7.82
C ARG A 143 16.69 -18.83 -8.51
#